data_AF-A0A1H8TSK0-F1
#
_entry.id   AF-A0A1H8TSK0-F1
#
_cell.length_a   1.000
_cell.length_b   1.000
_cell.length_c   1.000
_cell.angle_alpha   90.00
_cell.angle_beta   90.00
_cell.angle_gamma   90.00
#
_symmetry.space_group_name_H-M   'P 1'
#
loop_
_entity.id
_entity.type
_entity.pdbx_description
1 polymer ?
#
loop_
_entity_poly.entity_id
_entity_poly.type
_entity_poly.pdbx_seq_one_letter_code
_entity_poly.pdbx_strand_id
1 'polypeptide(L)' 'MRALRRAKGYTQRQLAEKANCGRKTIIDLEAGENVAVYTLFRVVSALGMALEIVDKRIDLKSLADLVEHDE' A
#
# COMPACT_ATOMS: atom_id res chain seq x y z
N MET A 1 3.89 3.03 1.21
CA MET A 1 2.89 3.47 2.22
C MET A 1 3.06 4.92 2.69
N ARG A 2 4.26 5.35 3.14
CA ARG A 2 4.45 6.73 3.68
C ARG A 2 4.01 7.85 2.75
N ALA A 3 4.37 7.78 1.47
CA ALA A 3 3.98 8.76 0.47
C ALA A 3 2.45 8.82 0.31
N LEU A 4 1.79 7.66 0.23
CA LEU A 4 0.34 7.57 0.11
C LEU A 4 -0.39 8.17 1.31
N ARG A 5 0.06 7.89 2.54
CA ARG A 5 -0.50 8.52 3.74
C ARG A 5 -0.40 10.04 3.66
N ARG A 6 0.76 10.58 3.26
CA ARG A 6 0.98 12.02 3.13
C ARG A 6 0.09 12.64 2.06
N ALA A 7 -0.09 11.96 0.92
CA ALA A 7 -1.00 12.39 -0.15
C ALA A 7 -2.46 12.47 0.33
N LYS A 8 -2.86 11.61 1.28
CA LYS A 8 -4.18 11.67 1.95
C LYS A 8 -4.25 12.72 3.08
N GLY A 9 -3.18 13.48 3.33
CA GLY A 9 -3.15 14.52 4.36
C GLY A 9 -3.13 13.99 5.80
N TYR A 10 -2.85 12.71 6.02
CA TYR A 10 -2.87 12.12 7.36
C TYR A 10 -1.49 12.16 8.03
N THR A 11 -1.46 12.48 9.32
CA THR A 11 -0.34 12.13 10.20
C THR A 11 -0.33 10.63 10.49
N GLN A 12 0.78 10.08 10.99
CA GLN A 12 0.85 8.66 11.40
C GLN A 12 -0.18 8.34 12.49
N ARG A 13 -0.41 9.26 13.44
CA ARG A 13 -1.39 9.09 14.52
C ARG A 13 -2.82 9.04 13.97
N GLN A 14 -3.19 9.95 13.07
CA GLN A 14 -4.52 9.95 12.46
C GLN A 14 -4.78 8.69 11.63
N LEU A 15 -3.77 8.20 10.89
CA LEU A 15 -3.92 6.93 10.18
C LEU A 15 -4.08 5.75 11.15
N ALA A 16 -3.32 5.74 12.24
CA ALA A 16 -3.42 4.71 13.27
C ALA A 16 -4.83 4.68 13.90
N GLU A 17 -5.39 5.86 14.23
CA GLU A 17 -6.76 5.99 14.74
C GLU A 17 -7.79 5.48 13.73
N LYS A 18 -7.70 5.88 12.46
CA LYS A 18 -8.60 5.40 11.39
C LYS A 18 -8.50 3.89 11.17
N ALA A 19 -7.31 3.33 11.30
CA ALA A 19 -7.06 1.89 11.19
C ALA A 19 -7.28 1.15 12.52
N ASN A 20 -7.67 1.85 13.60
CA ASN A 20 -7.82 1.34 14.96
C ASN A 20 -6.61 0.47 15.43
N CYS A 21 -5.40 0.99 15.22
CA CYS A 21 -4.15 0.38 15.66
C CYS A 21 -3.26 1.38 16.40
N GLY A 22 -2.18 0.89 17.02
CA GLY A 22 -1.20 1.76 17.66
C GLY A 22 -0.35 2.52 16.64
N ARG A 23 0.06 3.75 16.96
CA ARG A 23 0.95 4.57 16.10
C ARG A 23 2.24 3.84 15.71
N LYS A 24 2.83 3.05 16.63
CA LYS A 24 4.03 2.25 16.34
C LYS A 24 3.80 1.26 15.18
N THR A 25 2.61 0.68 15.07
CA THR A 25 2.25 -0.19 13.94
C THR A 25 2.34 0.53 12.60
N ILE A 26 1.95 1.81 12.53
CA ILE A 26 2.10 2.61 11.31
C ILE A 26 3.57 2.92 11.03
N ILE A 27 4.38 3.17 12.07
CA ILE A 27 5.82 3.40 11.91
C ILE A 27 6.49 2.15 11.33
N ASP A 28 6.20 0.98 11.92
CA ASP A 28 6.77 -0.31 11.52
C ASP A 28 6.32 -0.68 10.09
N LEU A 29 5.03 -0.53 9.79
CA LEU A 29 4.50 -0.75 8.43
C LEU A 29 5.12 0.22 7.40
N GLU A 30 5.37 1.48 7.76
CA GLU A 30 6.03 2.44 6.87
C GLU A 30 7.53 2.18 6.68
N ALA A 31 8.15 1.48 7.63
CA ALA A 31 9.55 1.04 7.55
C ALA A 31 9.70 -0.30 6.81
N GLY A 32 8.59 -0.99 6.51
CA GLY A 32 8.61 -2.30 5.86
C GLY A 32 8.86 -3.45 6.84
N GLU A 33 8.69 -3.21 8.14
CA GLU A 33 8.83 -4.23 9.18
C GLU A 33 7.64 -5.20 9.18
N ASN A 34 7.84 -6.35 9.84
CA ASN A 34 6.80 -7.37 9.95
C ASN A 34 5.62 -6.85 10.78
N VAL A 35 4.43 -6.87 10.18
CA VAL A 35 3.16 -6.58 10.84
C VAL A 35 2.15 -7.64 10.46
N ALA A 36 1.22 -7.92 11.39
CA ALA A 36 0.17 -8.89 11.13
C ALA A 36 -0.66 -8.50 9.90
N VAL A 37 -0.95 -9.46 9.03
CA VAL A 37 -1.66 -9.25 7.75
C VAL A 37 -3.03 -8.59 7.94
N TYR A 38 -3.77 -8.95 8.99
CA TYR A 38 -5.05 -8.30 9.29
C TYR A 38 -4.89 -6.79 9.58
N THR A 39 -3.77 -6.39 10.17
CA THR A 39 -3.46 -4.97 10.42
C THR A 39 -3.11 -4.25 9.13
N LEU A 40 -2.38 -4.89 8.22
CA LEU A 40 -2.15 -4.35 6.89
C LEU A 40 -3.47 -4.04 6.19
N PHE A 41 -4.42 -5.00 6.17
CA PHE A 41 -5.74 -4.78 5.57
C PHE A 41 -6.46 -3.57 6.17
N ARG A 42 -6.48 -3.45 7.50
CA ARG A 42 -7.13 -2.30 8.17
C ARG A 42 -6.51 -0.97 7.78
N VAL A 43 -5.18 -0.91 7.64
CA VAL A 43 -4.49 0.32 7.23
C VAL A 43 -4.75 0.64 5.76
N VAL A 44 -4.76 -0.37 4.89
CA VAL A 44 -5.09 -0.21 3.46
C VAL A 44 -6.53 0.31 3.30
N SER A 45 -7.50 -0.28 4.01
CA SER A 45 -8.89 0.18 4.02
C SER A 45 -9.03 1.60 4.57
N ALA A 46 -8.30 1.95 5.64
CA ALA A 46 -8.29 3.30 6.21
C ALA A 46 -7.72 4.38 5.25
N LEU A 47 -6.91 3.97 4.28
CA LEU A 47 -6.42 4.83 3.19
C LEU A 47 -7.41 4.91 2.01
N GLY A 48 -8.49 4.12 2.03
CA GLY A 48 -9.45 4.01 0.93
C GLY A 48 -8.86 3.28 -0.27
N MET A 49 -8.04 2.25 -0.03
CA MET A 49 -7.37 1.46 -1.05
C MET A 49 -7.82 0.00 -0.97
N ALA A 50 -7.49 -0.77 -2.01
CA ALA A 50 -7.64 -2.22 -2.03
C ALA A 50 -6.27 -2.89 -2.23
N LEU A 51 -6.15 -4.16 -1.84
CA LEU A 51 -5.05 -5.02 -2.22
C LEU A 51 -5.46 -5.85 -3.43
N GLU A 52 -4.61 -5.84 -4.45
CA GLU A 52 -4.72 -6.71 -5.61
C GLU A 52 -3.63 -7.79 -5.51
N ILE A 53 -4.02 -9.05 -5.68
CA ILE A 53 -3.07 -10.15 -5.79
C ILE A 53 -2.81 -10.37 -7.27
N VAL A 54 -1.61 -9.98 -7.71
CA VAL A 54 -1.16 -10.16 -9.09
C VAL A 54 -0.16 -11.31 -9.18
N ASP A 55 -0.10 -11.97 -10.34
CA ASP A 55 0.96 -12.93 -10.61
C ASP A 55 2.31 -12.18 -10.63
N LYS A 56 3.34 -12.77 -10.01
CA LYS A 56 4.69 -12.18 -10.01
C LYS A 56 5.40 -12.35 -11.36
N ARG A 57 4.96 -13.33 -12.17
CA ARG A 57 5.46 -13.52 -13.53
C ARG A 57 5.03 -12.32 -14.34
N ILE A 58 5.99 -11.70 -15.01
CA ILE A 58 5.72 -10.65 -16.00
C ILE A 58 4.84 -11.29 -17.07
N ASP A 59 3.64 -10.77 -17.27
CA ASP A 59 2.83 -11.14 -18.42
C ASP A 59 3.56 -10.64 -19.67
N LEU A 60 4.10 -11.56 -20.46
CA LEU A 60 4.79 -11.27 -21.71
C LEU A 60 3.91 -10.49 -22.69
N LYS A 61 2.57 -10.56 -22.55
CA LYS A 61 1.64 -9.73 -23.33
C LYS A 61 1.71 -8.26 -22.93
N SER A 62 1.75 -7.95 -21.63
CA SER A 62 1.89 -6.57 -21.15
C SER A 62 3.23 -5.93 -21.51
N LEU A 63 4.25 -6.74 -21.80
CA LEU A 63 5.53 -6.26 -22.32
C LEU A 63 5.45 -5.86 -23.80
N ALA A 64 4.61 -6.53 -24.60
CA ALA A 64 4.39 -6.21 -26.01
C ALA A 64 3.67 -4.86 -26.17
N ASP A 65 2.67 -4.58 -25.34
CA ASP A 65 1.94 -3.30 -25.32
C ASP A 65 2.83 -2.08 -24.99
N LEU A 66 4.00 -2.30 -24.37
CA LEU A 66 4.99 -1.25 -24.07
C LEU A 66 5.99 -1.00 -25.20
N VAL A 67 6.13 -1.94 -26.15
CA VAL A 67 7.09 -1.87 -27.26
C VAL A 67 6.41 -1.35 -28.55
N GLU A 68 5.09 -1.51 -28.69
CA GLU A 68 4.33 -1.07 -29.86
C GLU A 68 4.02 0.44 -29.90
N HIS A 69 4.47 1.22 -28.92
CA HIS A 69 4.23 2.68 -28.84
C HIS A 69 5.42 3.56 -29.25
N ASP A 70 6.46 2.98 -29.85
CA ASP A 70 7.67 3.68 -30.34
C ASP A 70 7.73 3.82 -31.88
N GLU A 71 6.58 3.80 -32.59
CA GLU A 71 6.49 4.19 -34.02
C GLU A 71 5.89 5.59 -34.23
#